data_AF-A0A7S3MP23-F1
#
_entry.id   AF-A0A7S3MP23-F1
#
_cell.length_a   1.000
_cell.length_b   1.000
_cell.length_c   1.000
_cell.angle_alpha   90.00
_cell.angle_beta   90.00
_cell.angle_gamma   90.00
#
_symmetry.space_group_name_H-M   'P 1'
#
loop_
_entity.id
_entity.type
_entity.pdbx_description
1 polymer ?
#
loop_
_entity_poly.entity_id
_entity_poly.type
_entity_poly.pdbx_seq_one_letter_code
_entity_poly.pdbx_strand_id
1 'polypeptide(L)'
;MQTFVQAVDGFTTMFFIFYCLYLSKYWQPWFISAAVLETAALIGLALVPESPEFLYAKGRFDEAEKVMLEIAKFNGVHLEPGQIDFKVTAVETIANPQEMTSQ
;
A
#
# COMPACT_ATOMS: atom_id res chain seq x y z
N MET A 1 -18.67 21.88 -6.25
CA MET A 1 -17.95 21.33 -5.08
C MET A 1 -16.44 21.31 -5.31
N GLN A 2 -15.95 20.77 -6.44
CA GLN A 2 -14.51 20.72 -6.75
C GLN A 2 -13.81 22.10 -6.77
N THR A 3 -14.43 23.12 -7.38
CA THR A 3 -13.87 24.49 -7.44
C THR A 3 -13.76 25.16 -6.06
N PHE A 4 -14.67 24.83 -5.15
CA PHE A 4 -14.65 25.35 -3.78
C PHE A 4 -13.50 24.74 -2.97
N VAL A 5 -13.28 23.44 -3.10
CA VAL A 5 -12.15 22.74 -2.44
C VAL A 5 -10.82 23.33 -2.92
N GLN A 6 -10.66 23.50 -4.24
CA GLN A 6 -9.45 24.11 -4.80
C GLN A 6 -9.19 25.53 -4.29
N ALA A 7 -10.26 26.33 -4.11
CA ALA A 7 -10.13 27.66 -3.54
C ALA A 7 -9.62 27.60 -2.09
N VAL A 8 -10.20 26.71 -1.26
CA VAL A 8 -9.79 26.50 0.14
C VAL A 8 -8.33 26.03 0.24
N ASP A 9 -7.91 25.11 -0.63
CA ASP A 9 -6.53 24.61 -0.67
C ASP A 9 -5.53 25.73 -1.01
N GLY A 10 -5.88 26.57 -2.00
CA GLY A 10 -5.07 27.72 -2.39
C GLY A 10 -4.94 28.74 -1.26
N PHE A 11 -6.04 29.08 -0.57
CA PHE A 11 -6.00 29.97 0.58
C PHE A 11 -5.15 29.39 1.71
N THR A 12 -5.33 28.11 2.03
CA THR A 12 -4.56 27.43 3.08
C THR A 12 -3.07 27.47 2.78
N THR A 13 -2.69 27.24 1.53
CA THR A 13 -1.29 27.28 1.07
C THR A 13 -0.70 28.69 1.17
N MET A 14 -1.47 29.73 0.83
CA MET A 14 -1.02 31.12 0.94
C MET A 14 -0.75 31.53 2.40
N PHE A 15 -1.65 31.18 3.33
CA PHE A 15 -1.43 31.43 4.76
C PHE A 15 -0.25 30.62 5.32
N PHE A 16 -0.10 29.39 4.85
CA PHE A 16 0.99 28.52 5.26
C PHE A 16 2.37 29.08 4.86
N ILE A 17 2.52 29.55 3.61
CA ILE A 17 3.76 30.18 3.13
C ILE A 17 4.07 31.44 3.92
N PHE A 18 3.06 32.28 4.20
CA PHE A 18 3.25 33.48 5.01
C PHE A 18 3.77 33.14 6.42
N TYR A 19 3.19 32.12 7.05
CA TYR A 19 3.65 31.63 8.36
C TYR A 19 5.10 31.14 8.33
N CYS A 20 5.49 30.36 7.32
CA CYS A 20 6.85 29.85 7.19
C CYS A 20 7.88 30.95 6.88
N LEU A 21 7.55 31.93 6.04
CA LEU A 21 8.50 32.97 5.67
C LEU A 21 8.69 34.05 6.74
N TYR A 22 7.62 34.40 7.47
CA TYR A 22 7.62 35.57 8.34
C TYR A 22 7.48 35.28 9.83
N LEU A 23 6.76 34.22 10.23
CA LEU A 23 6.53 33.92 11.66
C LEU A 23 7.54 32.89 12.22
N SER A 24 7.76 31.79 11.50
CA SER A 24 8.65 30.73 11.96
C SER A 24 10.03 30.88 11.34
N LYS A 25 11.05 31.28 12.10
CA LYS A 25 12.43 31.38 11.58
C LYS A 25 13.11 30.01 11.38
N TYR A 26 12.60 28.95 12.02
CA TYR A 26 13.21 27.62 12.09
C TYR A 26 12.31 26.53 11.49
N TRP A 27 11.56 26.83 10.43
CA TRP A 27 10.65 25.86 9.79
C TRP A 27 11.40 24.77 9.00
N GLN A 28 12.60 25.07 8.50
CA GLN A 28 13.33 24.21 7.56
C GLN A 28 13.66 22.81 8.12
N PRO A 29 14.19 22.66 9.36
CA PRO A 29 14.53 21.33 9.89
C PRO A 29 13.32 20.41 10.02
N TRP A 30 12.15 20.96 10.39
CA TRP A 30 10.90 20.19 10.48
C TRP A 30 10.49 19.65 9.11
N PHE A 31 10.53 20.49 8.08
CA PHE A 31 10.22 20.08 6.71
C PHE A 31 11.21 19.06 6.17
N ILE A 32 12.50 19.24 6.44
CA ILE A 32 13.54 18.29 6.03
C ILE A 32 13.30 16.95 6.71
N SER A 33 12.97 16.93 8.01
CA SER A 33 12.68 15.68 8.72
C SER A 33 11.45 14.95 8.17
N ALA A 34 10.38 15.69 7.84
CA ALA A 34 9.19 15.13 7.21
C ALA A 34 9.51 14.57 5.82
N ALA A 35 10.23 15.33 4.99
CA ALA A 35 10.63 14.90 3.65
C ALA A 35 11.52 13.66 3.68
N VAL A 36 12.43 13.56 4.66
CA VAL A 36 13.27 12.36 4.86
C VAL A 36 12.40 11.15 5.20
N LEU A 37 11.42 11.30 6.10
CA LEU A 37 10.50 10.21 6.47
C LEU A 37 9.64 9.77 5.28
N GLU A 38 9.09 10.71 4.51
CA GLU A 38 8.31 10.42 3.30
C GLU A 38 9.15 9.72 2.23
N THR A 39 10.40 10.18 2.03
CA THR A 39 11.33 9.53 1.10
C THR A 39 11.62 8.09 1.52
N ALA A 40 11.83 7.85 2.82
CA ALA A 40 12.01 6.49 3.35
C ALA A 40 10.77 5.63 3.13
N ALA A 41 9.56 6.17 3.31
CA ALA A 41 8.31 5.48 3.03
C ALA A 41 8.15 5.13 1.54
N LEU A 42 8.52 6.04 0.63
CA LEU A 42 8.49 5.78 -0.82
C LEU A 42 9.46 4.67 -1.23
N ILE A 43 10.66 4.65 -0.64
CA ILE A 43 11.62 3.55 -0.85
C ILE A 43 11.02 2.24 -0.32
N GLY A 44 10.39 2.27 0.86
CA GLY A 44 9.68 1.12 1.42
C GLY A 44 8.60 0.58 0.49
N LEU A 45 7.77 1.47 -0.08
CA LEU A 45 6.73 1.09 -1.03
C LEU A 45 7.29 0.41 -2.28
N ALA A 46 8.46 0.84 -2.78
CA ALA A 46 9.10 0.22 -3.93
C ALA A 46 9.70 -1.16 -3.63
N LEU A 47 9.99 -1.47 -2.37
CA LEU A 47 10.57 -2.74 -1.93
C LEU A 47 9.52 -3.76 -1.49
N VAL A 48 8.35 -3.30 -1.03
CA VAL A 48 7.27 -4.18 -0.60
C VAL A 48 6.63 -4.84 -1.82
N PRO A 49 6.55 -6.18 -1.88
CA PRO A 49 5.86 -6.87 -2.96
C PRO A 49 4.37 -6.53 -2.96
N GLU A 50 3.76 -6.55 -4.15
CA GLU A 50 2.32 -6.36 -4.30
C GLU A 50 1.51 -7.37 -3.48
N SER A 51 0.29 -6.99 -3.07
CA SER A 51 -0.51 -7.87 -2.23
C SER A 51 -0.87 -9.18 -2.96
N PRO A 52 -0.82 -10.33 -2.26
CA PRO A 52 -1.12 -11.62 -2.89
C PRO A 52 -2.57 -11.69 -3.41
N GLU A 53 -3.51 -11.02 -2.74
CA GLU A 53 -4.89 -10.88 -3.19
C GLU A 53 -5.01 -10.12 -4.51
N PHE A 54 -4.23 -9.05 -4.70
CA PHE A 54 -4.22 -8.30 -5.95
C PHE A 54 -3.65 -9.14 -7.10
N LEU A 55 -2.56 -9.86 -6.84
CA LEU A 55 -1.95 -10.77 -7.82
C LEU A 55 -2.91 -11.91 -8.20
N TYR A 56 -3.62 -12.47 -7.23
CA TYR A 56 -4.66 -13.47 -7.43
C TYR A 56 -5.81 -12.94 -8.29
N ALA A 57 -6.34 -11.76 -7.97
CA ALA A 57 -7.42 -11.13 -8.72
C ALA A 57 -7.03 -10.80 -10.18
N LYS A 58 -5.73 -10.60 -10.44
CA LYS A 58 -5.17 -10.40 -11.79
C LYS A 58 -4.85 -11.71 -12.53
N GLY A 59 -5.10 -12.87 -11.92
CA GLY A 59 -4.79 -14.19 -12.49
C GLY A 59 -3.30 -14.53 -12.50
N ARG A 60 -2.46 -13.76 -11.78
CA ARG A 60 -1.00 -13.97 -11.66
C ARG A 60 -0.71 -14.90 -10.49
N PHE A 61 -1.21 -16.13 -10.57
CA PHE A 61 -1.20 -17.10 -9.46
C PHE A 61 0.22 -17.49 -9.01
N ASP A 62 1.15 -17.68 -9.95
CA ASP A 62 2.53 -18.08 -9.65
C ASP A 62 3.27 -16.99 -8.86
N GLU A 63 2.94 -15.71 -9.11
CA GLU A 63 3.50 -14.58 -8.35
C GLU A 63 2.85 -14.42 -6.99
N ALA A 64 1.53 -14.64 -6.89
CA ALA A 64 0.81 -14.66 -5.62
C ALA A 64 1.38 -15.74 -4.67
N GLU A 65 1.70 -16.92 -5.20
CA GLU A 65 2.36 -18.00 -4.45
C GLU A 65 3.73 -17.56 -3.93
N LYS A 66 4.56 -16.95 -4.80
CA LYS A 66 5.88 -16.46 -4.39
C LYS A 66 5.79 -15.45 -3.25
N VAL A 67 4.89 -14.47 -3.35
CA VAL A 67 4.68 -13.46 -2.30
C VAL A 67 4.21 -14.12 -1.00
N MET A 68 3.30 -15.09 -1.08
CA MET A 68 2.82 -15.83 0.10
C MET A 68 3.92 -16.66 0.77
N LEU A 69 4.81 -17.28 -0.02
CA LEU A 69 5.97 -18.00 0.51
C LEU A 69 6.96 -17.04 1.19
N GLU A 70 7.17 -15.84 0.65
CA GLU A 70 8.01 -14.81 1.27
C GLU A 70 7.41 -14.33 2.61
N ILE A 71 6.10 -14.08 2.65
CA ILE A 71 5.37 -13.72 3.87
C ILE A 71 5.43 -14.84 4.90
N ALA A 72 5.22 -16.10 4.49
CA ALA A 72 5.27 -17.25 5.37
C ALA A 72 6.66 -17.42 6.00
N LYS A 73 7.73 -17.27 5.21
CA LYS A 73 9.11 -17.27 5.71
C LYS A 73 9.34 -16.17 6.73
N PHE A 74 8.88 -14.94 6.45
CA PHE A 74 8.99 -13.82 7.39
C PHE A 74 8.25 -14.11 8.71
N ASN A 75 7.11 -14.79 8.64
CA ASN A 75 6.31 -15.17 9.80
C ASN A 75 6.77 -16.49 10.49
N GLY A 76 7.86 -17.11 10.04
CA GLY A 76 8.37 -18.37 10.59
C GLY A 76 7.54 -19.62 10.22
N VAL A 77 6.57 -19.48 9.32
CA VAL A 77 5.75 -20.58 8.81
C VAL A 77 6.49 -21.27 7.66
N HIS A 78 6.61 -22.59 7.76
CA HIS A 78 7.23 -23.41 6.70
C HIS A 78 6.14 -23.89 5.76
N LEU A 79 6.14 -23.36 4.54
CA LEU A 79 5.28 -23.81 3.44
C LEU A 79 6.17 -24.40 2.36
N GLU A 80 5.81 -25.57 1.85
CA GLU A 80 6.49 -26.13 0.69
C GLU A 80 5.92 -25.51 -0.60
N PRO A 81 6.76 -25.28 -1.63
CA PRO A 81 6.28 -24.84 -2.94
C PRO A 81 5.24 -25.83 -3.50
N GLY A 82 4.09 -25.32 -3.97
CA GLY A 82 2.98 -26.13 -4.47
C GLY A 82 1.94 -26.55 -3.41
N GLN A 83 2.14 -26.21 -2.13
CA GLN A 83 1.15 -26.48 -1.08
C GLN A 83 -0.06 -25.53 -1.15
N ILE A 84 0.11 -24.35 -1.75
CA ILE A 84 -0.97 -23.38 -1.98
C ILE A 84 -1.20 -23.28 -3.48
N ASP A 85 -2.17 -24.05 -4.00
CA ASP A 85 -2.59 -23.96 -5.40
C ASP A 85 -3.78 -23.00 -5.53
N PHE A 86 -3.46 -21.74 -5.79
CA PHE A 86 -4.44 -20.71 -6.06
C PHE A 86 -5.33 -21.00 -7.29
N LYS A 87 -4.88 -21.80 -8.26
CA LYS A 87 -5.70 -22.14 -9.43
C LYS A 87 -6.81 -23.10 -9.03
N VAL A 88 -6.51 -24.09 -8.18
CA VAL A 88 -7.51 -25.02 -7.65
C VAL A 88 -8.52 -24.29 -6.77
N THR A 89 -8.06 -23.43 -5.86
CA THR A 89 -8.95 -22.63 -5.01
C THR A 89 -9.86 -21.71 -5.84
N ALA A 90 -9.35 -21.12 -6.93
CA ALA A 90 -10.17 -20.32 -7.84
C ALA A 90 -11.26 -21.15 -8.52
N VAL A 91 -10.92 -22.36 -8.98
CA VAL A 91 -11.87 -23.27 -9.62
C VAL A 91 -12.93 -23.76 -8.63
N GLU A 92 -12.55 -24.10 -7.40
CA GLU A 92 -13.47 -24.47 -6.33
C GLU A 92 -14.41 -23.32 -5.94
N THR A 93 -13.89 -22.09 -5.87
CA THR A 93 -14.70 -20.89 -5.61
C THR A 93 -15.76 -20.66 -6.70
N ILE A 94 -15.40 -20.89 -7.97
CA ILE A 94 -16.34 -20.78 -9.09
C ILE A 94 -17.35 -21.93 -9.07
N ALA A 95 -16.93 -23.14 -8.69
CA ALA A 95 -17.77 -24.32 -8.59
C ALA A 95 -18.74 -24.28 -7.40
N ASN A 96 -18.36 -23.62 -6.31
CA ASN A 96 -19.18 -23.44 -5.10
C ASN A 96 -19.16 -21.99 -4.58
N PRO A 97 -20.00 -21.09 -5.15
CA PRO A 97 -20.01 -19.68 -4.79
C PRO A 97 -20.48 -19.36 -3.36
N GLN A 98 -21.02 -20.35 -2.62
CA GLN A 98 -21.66 -20.15 -1.31
C GLN A 98 -20.65 -20.01 -0.15
N GLU A 99 -19.37 -20.34 -0.34
CA GLU A 99 -18.36 -20.31 0.73
C GLU A 99 -17.77 -18.90 1.01
N MET A 100 -17.93 -17.95 0.08
CA MET A 100 -17.45 -16.56 0.24
C MET A 100 -18.25 -15.71 1.24
N THR A 101 -19.49 -16.08 1.58
CA THR A 101 -20.36 -15.26 2.46
C THR A 101 -20.18 -15.52 3.95
N SER A 102 -19.25 -16.41 4.32
CA SER A 102 -19.09 -16.94 5.69
C SER A 102 -17.75 -16.61 6.35
N GLN A 103 -16.89 -15.83 5.70
CA GLN A 103 -15.67 -15.25 6.30
C GLN A 103 -15.81 -13.73 6.40
#